data_AF-A0A934ZHX1-F1
#
_entry.id   AF-A0A934ZHX1-F1
#
_cell.length_a   1.000
_cell.length_b   1.000
_cell.length_c   1.000
_cell.angle_alpha   90.00
_cell.angle_beta   90.00
_cell.angle_gamma   90.00
#
_symmetry.space_group_name_H-M   'P 1'
#
loop_
_entity.id
_entity.type
_entity.pdbx_description
1 polymer ?
#
loop_
_entity_poly.entity_id
_entity_poly.type
_entity_poly.pdbx_seq_one_letter_code
_entity_poly.pdbx_strand_id
1 'polypeptide(L)'
;MTPDGLDERFDARFFHRAARVISPFVHVWFRYRLRGLDRLPSGVPALLVGNHSAWGTAEILCFLVAWAETLGESRRVNGLMHDAMLATPLVGAFYRRIGAIPATSDSGHAALSVGHDVLVFPGGDIDSCRPFYDPRKVRFGARRGYVRLALEAGVPVCPIATIGSHYTWLMAPGGGLIARTLGLPKRLRAHTIPLPLGWLAIVGAIAMFAIHLLPWWGVMTVVVAGLVPNPVQITSEVLPPIDLRAATAHLAGDTAKVEHAHALVYGALADAVARMEHGRPFSGGEATG
;
A
#
# COMPACT_ATOMS: atom_id res chain seq x y z
N MET A 1 12.19 -13.70 -11.95
CA MET A 1 13.04 -12.50 -12.17
C MET A 1 14.38 -12.79 -11.55
N THR A 2 15.51 -12.44 -12.18
CA THR A 2 16.85 -12.70 -11.61
C THR A 2 17.25 -11.57 -10.63
N PRO A 3 18.14 -11.86 -9.66
CA PRO A 3 18.79 -10.85 -8.83
C PRO A 3 19.35 -9.66 -9.61
N ASP A 4 20.10 -9.92 -10.68
CA ASP A 4 20.69 -8.86 -11.51
C ASP A 4 19.63 -7.94 -12.15
N GLY A 5 18.47 -8.51 -12.51
CA GLY A 5 17.35 -7.76 -13.06
C GLY A 5 16.62 -6.85 -12.04
N LEU A 6 16.87 -7.00 -10.73
CA LEU A 6 16.39 -6.08 -9.70
C LEU A 6 17.19 -4.78 -9.73
N ASP A 7 18.50 -4.87 -9.92
CA ASP A 7 19.42 -3.74 -9.82
C ASP A 7 19.39 -2.87 -11.06
N GLU A 8 19.30 -3.47 -12.24
CA GLU A 8 19.16 -2.73 -13.51
C GLU A 8 17.93 -1.82 -13.55
N ARG A 9 16.88 -2.15 -12.78
CA ARG A 9 15.61 -1.42 -12.78
C ARG A 9 15.54 -0.31 -11.76
N PHE A 10 16.31 -0.42 -10.67
CA PHE A 10 16.30 0.52 -9.56
C PHE A 10 17.39 1.56 -9.72
N ASP A 11 17.07 2.82 -9.39
CA ASP A 11 18.02 3.91 -9.45
C ASP A 11 18.02 4.62 -8.09
N ALA A 12 18.98 4.28 -7.23
CA ALA A 12 19.10 4.82 -5.88
C ALA A 12 19.17 6.35 -5.87
N ARG A 13 19.94 6.93 -6.79
CA ARG A 13 20.08 8.39 -6.91
C ARG A 13 18.76 9.03 -7.30
N PHE A 14 18.02 8.41 -8.22
CA PHE A 14 16.68 8.87 -8.58
C PHE A 14 15.69 8.72 -7.42
N PHE A 15 15.69 7.58 -6.72
CA PHE A 15 14.84 7.31 -5.57
C PHE A 15 15.00 8.37 -4.48
N HIS A 16 16.23 8.63 -4.00
CA HIS A 16 16.49 9.63 -2.96
C HIS A 16 16.21 11.06 -3.44
N ARG A 17 16.47 11.36 -4.72
CA ARG A 17 16.10 12.67 -5.30
C ARG A 17 14.59 12.85 -5.36
N ALA A 18 13.85 11.86 -5.83
CA ALA A 18 12.40 11.88 -5.90
C ALA A 18 11.81 12.02 -4.49
N ALA A 19 12.32 11.26 -3.51
CA ALA A 19 11.90 11.37 -2.12
C ALA A 19 12.12 12.80 -1.57
N ARG A 20 13.27 13.41 -1.82
CA ARG A 20 13.57 14.80 -1.40
C ARG A 20 12.63 15.82 -2.03
N VAL A 21 12.30 15.66 -3.31
CA VAL A 21 11.38 16.58 -4.04
C VAL A 21 9.94 16.42 -3.56
N ILE A 22 9.52 15.19 -3.25
CA ILE A 22 8.14 14.87 -2.82
C ILE A 22 7.95 15.12 -1.31
N SER A 23 9.02 15.11 -0.51
CA SER A 23 8.99 15.25 0.95
C SER A 23 8.15 16.44 1.46
N PRO A 24 8.28 17.68 0.94
CA PRO A 24 7.43 18.79 1.38
C PRO A 24 5.94 18.52 1.15
N PHE A 25 5.58 17.89 0.04
CA PHE A 25 4.20 17.52 -0.25
C PHE A 25 3.68 16.47 0.74
N VAL A 26 4.50 15.47 1.07
CA VAL A 26 4.16 14.43 2.07
C VAL A 26 3.97 15.02 3.48
N HIS A 27 4.84 15.92 3.91
CA HIS A 27 4.78 16.52 5.25
C HIS A 27 3.72 17.60 5.41
N VAL A 28 3.40 18.36 4.35
CA VAL A 28 2.42 19.46 4.42
C VAL A 28 1.03 19.02 3.97
N TRP A 29 0.91 18.37 2.82
CA TRP A 29 -0.38 17.97 2.24
C TRP A 29 -0.95 16.74 2.95
N PHE A 30 -0.12 15.72 3.13
CA PHE A 30 -0.51 14.47 3.77
C PHE A 30 -0.21 14.40 5.27
N ARG A 31 0.50 15.39 5.83
CA ARG A 31 0.87 15.46 7.25
C ARG A 31 1.36 14.11 7.78
N TYR A 32 2.18 13.43 6.97
CA TYR A 32 2.46 12.02 7.17
C TYR A 32 3.20 11.77 8.49
N ARG A 33 2.80 10.71 9.20
CA ARG A 33 3.46 10.26 10.43
C ARG A 33 3.74 8.77 10.35
N LEU A 34 5.00 8.39 10.52
CA LEU A 34 5.44 7.01 10.60
C LEU A 34 6.06 6.74 11.97
N ARG A 35 5.74 5.59 12.57
CA ARG A 35 6.37 5.10 13.80
C ARG A 35 6.72 3.62 13.71
N GLY A 36 7.66 3.19 14.54
CA GLY A 36 8.06 1.79 14.67
C GLY A 36 8.98 1.30 13.55
N LEU A 37 9.49 2.18 12.69
CA LEU A 37 10.43 1.78 11.64
C LEU A 37 11.75 1.22 12.22
N ASP A 38 12.09 1.63 13.43
CA ASP A 38 13.16 1.11 14.28
C ASP A 38 12.94 -0.35 14.71
N ARG A 39 11.71 -0.87 14.66
CA ARG A 39 11.38 -2.28 14.98
C ARG A 39 11.78 -3.25 13.88
N LEU A 40 12.24 -2.75 12.73
CA LEU A 40 12.66 -3.60 11.64
C LEU A 40 13.85 -4.48 12.07
N PRO A 41 13.84 -5.79 11.78
CA PRO A 41 14.94 -6.69 12.10
C PRO A 41 16.26 -6.19 11.51
N SER A 42 17.33 -6.17 12.31
CA SER A 42 18.67 -5.80 11.86
C SER A 42 19.34 -6.97 11.14
N GLY A 43 20.00 -6.70 10.00
CA GLY A 43 20.83 -7.69 9.30
C GLY A 43 20.07 -8.77 8.53
N VAL A 44 18.74 -8.78 8.57
CA VAL A 44 17.90 -9.66 7.75
C VAL A 44 16.79 -8.87 7.05
N PRO A 45 16.43 -9.22 5.81
CA PRO A 45 15.29 -8.62 5.12
C PRO A 45 13.97 -9.03 5.78
N ALA A 46 12.95 -8.20 5.63
CA ALA A 46 11.61 -8.44 6.13
C ALA A 46 10.56 -8.32 5.02
N LEU A 47 9.48 -9.08 5.17
CA LEU A 47 8.28 -8.89 4.36
C LEU A 47 7.36 -7.89 5.06
N LEU A 48 7.28 -6.68 4.52
CA LEU A 48 6.41 -5.61 4.98
C LEU A 48 4.99 -5.83 4.44
N VAL A 49 4.01 -6.02 5.32
CA VAL A 49 2.63 -6.35 4.92
C VAL A 49 1.68 -5.24 5.36
N GLY A 50 1.13 -4.48 4.41
CA GLY A 50 0.26 -3.35 4.69
C GLY A 50 -1.21 -3.57 4.34
N ASN A 51 -2.10 -2.85 5.02
CA ASN A 51 -3.43 -2.55 4.48
C ASN A 51 -3.33 -1.45 3.41
N HIS A 52 -4.25 -1.45 2.46
CA HIS A 52 -4.19 -0.63 1.25
C HIS A 52 -5.44 0.23 1.09
N SER A 53 -5.34 1.53 0.84
CA SER A 53 -6.52 2.41 0.83
C SER A 53 -6.48 3.44 -0.29
N ALA A 54 -7.62 3.73 -0.91
CA ALA A 54 -7.77 4.80 -1.91
C ALA A 54 -6.71 4.74 -3.04
N TRP A 55 -6.65 3.60 -3.74
CA TRP A 55 -5.57 3.20 -4.69
C TRP A 55 -4.17 3.02 -4.07
N GLY A 56 -3.98 3.52 -2.85
CA GLY A 56 -2.77 3.54 -2.03
C GLY A 56 -1.51 4.07 -2.68
N THR A 57 -1.65 4.88 -3.72
CA THR A 57 -0.53 5.68 -4.23
C THR A 57 -0.01 6.62 -3.14
N ALA A 58 -0.89 7.30 -2.40
CA ALA A 58 -0.49 8.27 -1.39
C ALA A 58 0.27 7.62 -0.22
N GLU A 59 -0.23 6.51 0.33
CA GLU A 59 0.44 5.85 1.47
C GLU A 59 1.77 5.21 1.06
N ILE A 60 1.87 4.64 -0.14
CA ILE A 60 3.14 4.08 -0.64
C ILE A 60 4.16 5.20 -0.82
N LEU A 61 3.79 6.32 -1.45
CA LEU A 61 4.70 7.46 -1.63
C LEU A 61 5.14 8.04 -0.29
N CYS A 62 4.21 8.23 0.65
CA CYS A 62 4.52 8.70 1.99
C CYS A 62 5.49 7.75 2.71
N PHE A 63 5.23 6.44 2.65
CA PHE A 63 6.08 5.43 3.25
C PHE A 63 7.48 5.40 2.64
N LEU A 64 7.59 5.46 1.30
CA LEU A 64 8.88 5.49 0.61
C LEU A 64 9.69 6.75 0.90
N VAL A 65 9.03 7.91 1.06
CA VAL A 65 9.69 9.14 1.52
C VAL A 65 10.26 8.95 2.92
N ALA A 66 9.44 8.50 3.88
CA ALA A 66 9.89 8.28 5.25
C ALA A 66 10.98 7.20 5.35
N TRP A 67 10.91 6.17 4.50
CA TRP A 67 11.95 5.16 4.34
C TRP A 67 13.27 5.79 3.91
N ALA A 68 13.25 6.59 2.84
CA ALA A 68 14.42 7.29 2.32
C ALA A 68 15.02 8.28 3.32
N GLU A 69 14.18 8.98 4.10
CA GLU A 69 14.60 9.94 5.12
C GLU A 69 15.22 9.27 6.35
N THR A 70 14.71 8.10 6.76
CA THR A 70 15.12 7.45 8.01
C THR A 70 16.24 6.43 7.80
N LEU A 71 16.16 5.62 6.74
CA LEU A 71 17.07 4.51 6.50
C LEU A 71 18.11 4.84 5.41
N GLY A 72 17.90 5.89 4.63
CA GLY A 72 18.83 6.29 3.56
C GLY A 72 19.08 5.12 2.59
N GLU A 73 20.35 4.96 2.19
CA GLU A 73 20.80 3.89 1.31
C GLU A 73 21.14 2.58 2.07
N SER A 74 21.06 2.58 3.41
CA SER A 74 21.46 1.43 4.23
C SER A 74 20.55 0.21 4.07
N ARG A 75 19.32 0.43 3.60
CA ARG A 75 18.29 -0.59 3.50
C ARG A 75 17.39 -0.34 2.31
N ARG A 76 17.21 -1.35 1.45
CA ARG A 76 16.41 -1.25 0.23
C ARG A 76 15.06 -1.93 0.41
N VAL A 77 14.01 -1.29 -0.11
CA VAL A 77 12.65 -1.83 -0.15
C VAL A 77 12.16 -1.95 -1.59
N ASN A 78 11.49 -3.05 -1.90
CA ASN A 78 10.86 -3.31 -3.19
C ASN A 78 9.35 -3.49 -3.04
N GLY A 79 8.56 -2.70 -3.77
CA GLY A 79 7.10 -2.81 -3.77
C GLY A 79 6.60 -3.82 -4.80
N LEU A 80 5.74 -4.77 -4.40
CA LEU A 80 5.05 -5.66 -5.33
C LEU A 80 3.92 -4.91 -6.05
N MET A 81 4.06 -4.75 -7.36
CA MET A 81 3.12 -3.99 -8.19
C MET A 81 2.50 -4.87 -9.27
N HIS A 82 1.23 -4.61 -9.57
CA HIS A 82 0.49 -5.36 -10.59
C HIS A 82 1.06 -5.15 -12.01
N ASP A 83 1.13 -6.21 -12.80
CA ASP A 83 1.81 -6.21 -14.10
C ASP A 83 1.22 -5.18 -15.09
N ALA A 84 -0.11 -5.01 -15.10
CA ALA A 84 -0.74 -4.00 -15.97
C ALA A 84 -0.27 -2.57 -15.66
N MET A 85 -0.04 -2.25 -14.38
CA MET A 85 0.47 -0.95 -13.97
C MET A 85 1.94 -0.79 -14.40
N LEU A 86 2.75 -1.84 -14.24
CA LEU A 86 4.14 -1.84 -14.70
C LEU A 86 4.26 -1.80 -16.23
N ALA A 87 3.29 -2.31 -16.97
CA ALA A 87 3.27 -2.27 -18.42
C ALA A 87 2.91 -0.88 -18.97
N THR A 88 2.30 -0.01 -18.16
CA THR A 88 1.91 1.34 -18.59
C THR A 88 3.15 2.20 -18.85
N PRO A 89 3.34 2.76 -20.07
CA PRO A 89 4.49 3.61 -20.39
C PRO A 89 4.60 4.79 -19.43
N LEU A 90 5.83 5.23 -19.14
CA LEU A 90 6.19 6.27 -18.15
C LEU A 90 5.86 5.91 -16.69
N VAL A 91 4.63 5.49 -16.38
CA VAL A 91 4.19 5.08 -15.05
C VAL A 91 5.01 3.87 -14.58
N GLY A 92 5.08 2.82 -15.38
CA GLY A 92 5.87 1.64 -15.06
C GLY A 92 7.36 1.92 -15.01
N ALA A 93 7.87 2.84 -15.85
CA ALA A 93 9.29 3.23 -15.82
C ALA A 93 9.63 3.98 -14.52
N PHE A 94 8.77 4.91 -14.10
CA PHE A 94 8.90 5.61 -12.82
C PHE A 94 8.88 4.64 -11.64
N TYR A 95 7.86 3.78 -11.56
CA TYR A 95 7.70 2.83 -10.46
C TYR A 95 8.87 1.84 -10.38
N ARG A 96 9.39 1.35 -11.51
CA ARG A 96 10.59 0.50 -11.53
C ARG A 96 11.81 1.21 -10.93
N ARG A 97 12.05 2.46 -11.31
CA ARG A 97 13.19 3.26 -10.80
C ARG A 97 13.15 3.48 -9.29
N ILE A 98 11.95 3.51 -8.69
CA ILE A 98 11.77 3.61 -7.23
C ILE A 98 11.61 2.24 -6.54
N GLY A 99 11.89 1.13 -7.22
CA GLY A 99 11.98 -0.20 -6.62
C GLY A 99 10.76 -1.10 -6.79
N ALA A 100 9.77 -0.71 -7.60
CA ALA A 100 8.62 -1.57 -7.87
C ALA A 100 9.00 -2.78 -8.76
N ILE A 101 8.53 -3.95 -8.36
CA ILE A 101 8.78 -5.23 -9.04
C ILE A 101 7.46 -5.96 -9.31
N PRO A 102 7.42 -6.89 -10.28
CA PRO A 102 6.20 -7.64 -10.60
C PRO A 102 5.66 -8.36 -9.37
N ALA A 103 4.34 -8.34 -9.16
CA ALA A 103 3.64 -8.99 -8.05
C ALA A 103 3.57 -10.52 -8.23
N THR A 104 4.72 -11.17 -8.22
CA THR A 104 4.88 -12.63 -8.30
C THR A 104 5.68 -13.15 -7.11
N SER A 105 5.49 -14.42 -6.74
CA SER A 105 6.27 -15.06 -5.67
C SER A 105 7.77 -15.02 -5.98
N ASP A 106 8.14 -15.33 -7.23
CA ASP A 106 9.53 -15.34 -7.70
C ASP A 106 10.21 -13.98 -7.58
N SER A 107 9.52 -12.89 -7.92
CA SER A 107 10.05 -11.53 -7.73
C SER A 107 10.29 -11.22 -6.26
N GLY A 108 9.33 -11.60 -5.39
CA GLY A 108 9.46 -11.42 -3.94
C GLY A 108 10.63 -12.22 -3.39
N HIS A 109 10.75 -13.49 -3.76
CA HIS A 109 11.86 -14.37 -3.37
C HIS A 109 13.21 -13.83 -3.83
N ALA A 110 13.30 -13.37 -5.08
CA ALA A 110 14.53 -12.81 -5.62
C ALA A 110 14.97 -11.54 -4.87
N ALA A 111 14.04 -10.69 -4.44
CA ALA A 111 14.36 -9.49 -3.66
C ALA A 111 14.79 -9.84 -2.23
N LEU A 112 14.06 -10.74 -1.56
CA LEU A 112 14.40 -11.19 -0.21
C LEU A 112 15.75 -11.94 -0.19
N SER A 113 16.08 -12.73 -1.21
CA SER A 113 17.32 -13.53 -1.23
C SER A 113 18.59 -12.68 -1.36
N VAL A 114 18.50 -11.46 -1.90
CA VAL A 114 19.61 -10.50 -1.96
C VAL A 114 19.59 -9.49 -0.81
N GLY A 115 18.76 -9.70 0.21
CA GLY A 115 18.72 -8.86 1.41
C GLY A 115 17.89 -7.58 1.27
N HIS A 116 17.05 -7.45 0.25
CA HIS A 116 16.10 -6.33 0.15
C HIS A 116 14.79 -6.66 0.88
N ASP A 117 14.18 -5.67 1.53
CA ASP A 117 12.83 -5.82 2.06
C ASP A 117 11.80 -5.80 0.93
N VAL A 118 10.66 -6.44 1.16
CA VAL A 118 9.56 -6.47 0.20
C VAL A 118 8.32 -5.87 0.83
N LEU A 119 7.73 -4.87 0.17
CA LEU A 119 6.46 -4.26 0.53
C LEU A 119 5.32 -4.87 -0.29
N VAL A 120 4.32 -5.41 0.40
CA VAL A 120 3.15 -6.02 -0.21
C VAL A 120 1.86 -5.56 0.47
N PHE A 121 0.83 -5.42 -0.35
CA PHE A 121 -0.53 -5.10 0.05
C PHE A 121 -1.47 -6.24 -0.36
N PRO A 122 -1.63 -7.30 0.47
CA PRO A 122 -2.31 -8.52 0.05
C PRO A 122 -3.74 -8.27 -0.45
N GLY A 123 -4.44 -7.34 0.19
CA GLY A 123 -5.81 -7.01 -0.17
C GLY A 123 -5.98 -6.30 -1.53
N GLY A 124 -4.91 -5.76 -2.11
CA GLY A 124 -4.89 -5.18 -3.46
C GLY A 124 -6.08 -4.27 -3.75
N ASP A 125 -6.78 -4.50 -4.85
CA ASP A 125 -7.97 -3.74 -5.28
C ASP A 125 -9.19 -3.87 -4.35
N ILE A 126 -9.36 -5.01 -3.66
CA ILE A 126 -10.48 -5.22 -2.72
C ILE A 126 -10.34 -4.33 -1.48
N ASP A 127 -9.09 -4.11 -1.06
CA ASP A 127 -8.70 -3.29 0.08
C ASP A 127 -8.64 -1.81 -0.34
N SER A 128 -7.93 -1.50 -1.42
CA SER A 128 -7.72 -0.12 -1.88
C SER A 128 -8.94 0.57 -2.47
N CYS A 129 -9.93 -0.18 -2.97
CA CYS A 129 -11.18 0.38 -3.50
C CYS A 129 -12.35 0.22 -2.50
N ARG A 130 -12.05 0.04 -1.21
CA ARG A 130 -13.08 0.06 -0.16
C ARG A 130 -13.92 1.34 -0.23
N PRO A 131 -15.23 1.27 0.06
CA PRO A 131 -16.07 2.45 0.06
C PRO A 131 -15.69 3.43 1.19
N PHE A 132 -15.95 4.72 0.99
CA PHE A 132 -15.57 5.79 1.94
C PHE A 132 -16.08 5.60 3.37
N TYR A 133 -17.20 4.90 3.56
CA TYR A 133 -17.80 4.62 4.87
C TYR A 133 -17.18 3.42 5.59
N ASP A 134 -16.21 2.73 4.99
CA ASP A 134 -15.49 1.60 5.59
C ASP A 134 -13.98 1.87 5.76
N PRO A 135 -13.56 3.00 6.35
CA PRO A 135 -12.17 3.48 6.30
C PRO A 135 -11.18 2.69 7.16
N ARG A 136 -11.67 1.84 8.08
CA ARG A 136 -10.86 1.17 9.11
C ARG A 136 -10.96 -0.36 9.08
N LYS A 137 -11.29 -0.96 7.93
CA LYS A 137 -11.32 -2.42 7.79
C LYS A 137 -10.23 -2.91 6.89
N VAL A 138 -9.46 -3.90 7.30
CA VAL A 138 -8.50 -4.60 6.44
C VAL A 138 -9.25 -5.64 5.59
N ARG A 139 -8.91 -5.81 4.31
CA ARG A 139 -9.62 -6.75 3.42
C ARG A 139 -8.65 -7.52 2.53
N PHE A 140 -8.04 -8.57 3.08
CA PHE A 140 -7.14 -9.44 2.32
C PHE A 140 -7.86 -10.48 1.46
N GLY A 141 -9.14 -10.75 1.76
CA GLY A 141 -9.91 -11.81 1.09
C GLY A 141 -9.25 -13.18 1.28
N ALA A 142 -9.29 -14.01 0.24
CA ALA A 142 -8.68 -15.35 0.23
C ALA A 142 -7.19 -15.36 -0.14
N ARG A 143 -6.53 -14.20 -0.18
CA ARG A 143 -5.14 -14.10 -0.65
C ARG A 143 -4.18 -14.52 0.45
N ARG A 144 -3.42 -15.58 0.18
CA ARG A 144 -2.45 -16.20 1.11
C ARG A 144 -1.01 -16.25 0.58
N GLY A 145 -0.77 -15.75 -0.63
CA GLY A 145 0.54 -15.81 -1.29
C GLY A 145 1.66 -15.13 -0.49
N TYR A 146 1.36 -14.02 0.18
CA TYR A 146 2.36 -13.30 0.99
C TYR A 146 2.86 -14.12 2.19
N VAL A 147 1.98 -14.94 2.80
CA VAL A 147 2.35 -15.82 3.92
C VAL A 147 3.22 -16.97 3.42
N ARG A 148 2.86 -17.57 2.29
CA ARG A 148 3.68 -18.61 1.65
C ARG A 148 5.07 -18.08 1.31
N LEU A 149 5.14 -16.90 0.70
CA LEU A 149 6.40 -16.21 0.41
C LEU A 149 7.26 -16.05 1.67
N ALA A 150 6.69 -15.52 2.77
CA ALA A 150 7.44 -15.34 4.02
C ALA A 150 7.91 -16.66 4.64
N LEU A 151 7.05 -17.69 4.67
CA LEU A 151 7.40 -19.01 5.20
C LEU A 151 8.50 -19.69 4.38
N GLU A 152 8.41 -19.62 3.05
CA GLU A 152 9.39 -20.18 2.13
C GLU A 152 10.73 -19.43 2.22
N ALA A 153 10.71 -18.09 2.20
CA ALA A 153 11.91 -17.26 2.30
C ALA A 153 12.54 -17.28 3.71
N GLY A 154 11.76 -17.65 4.73
CA GLY A 154 12.23 -17.67 6.12
C GLY A 154 12.49 -16.29 6.70
N VAL A 155 11.78 -15.29 6.21
CA VAL A 155 11.91 -13.90 6.65
C VAL A 155 10.79 -13.54 7.62
N PRO A 156 11.06 -12.67 8.61
CA PRO A 156 10.02 -12.12 9.47
C PRO A 156 9.03 -11.26 8.67
N VAL A 157 7.77 -11.28 9.10
CA VAL A 157 6.74 -10.38 8.57
C VAL A 157 6.62 -9.17 9.49
N CYS A 158 6.77 -7.96 8.94
CA CYS A 158 6.53 -6.71 9.65
C CYS A 158 5.22 -6.09 9.17
N PRO A 159 4.12 -6.22 9.91
CA PRO A 159 2.87 -5.64 9.46
C PRO A 159 2.88 -4.11 9.60
N ILE A 160 2.34 -3.40 8.60
CA ILE A 160 2.25 -1.94 8.55
C ILE A 160 0.77 -1.53 8.56
N ALA A 161 0.32 -1.00 9.69
CA ALA A 161 -1.02 -0.47 9.82
C ALA A 161 -1.05 1.00 9.38
N THR A 162 -1.92 1.35 8.44
CA THR A 162 -2.06 2.71 7.92
C THR A 162 -3.50 3.18 7.99
N ILE A 163 -3.71 4.40 8.52
CA ILE A 163 -5.01 5.09 8.55
C ILE A 163 -4.90 6.45 7.85
N GLY A 164 -6.05 7.02 7.48
CA GLY A 164 -6.14 8.36 6.89
C GLY A 164 -5.98 8.38 5.37
N SER A 165 -5.15 7.50 4.81
CA SER A 165 -4.98 7.35 3.35
C SER A 165 -6.29 7.09 2.61
N HIS A 166 -7.26 6.43 3.25
CA HIS A 166 -8.61 6.18 2.71
C HIS A 166 -9.37 7.45 2.29
N TYR A 167 -9.05 8.58 2.90
CA TYR A 167 -9.73 9.85 2.61
C TYR A 167 -9.06 10.64 1.47
N THR A 168 -7.91 10.18 0.94
CA THR A 168 -7.27 10.81 -0.22
C THR A 168 -8.15 10.73 -1.47
N TRP A 169 -8.92 9.65 -1.59
CA TRP A 169 -9.93 9.45 -2.62
C TRP A 169 -11.17 8.79 -2.02
N LEU A 170 -12.29 9.50 -2.03
CA LEU A 170 -13.55 8.93 -1.53
C LEU A 170 -14.12 7.97 -2.57
N MET A 171 -14.03 6.68 -2.31
CA MET A 171 -14.55 5.65 -3.22
C MET A 171 -16.04 5.40 -2.95
N ALA A 172 -16.84 5.41 -4.01
CA ALA A 172 -18.24 5.00 -3.97
C ALA A 172 -18.35 3.47 -3.79
N PRO A 173 -19.44 2.98 -3.18
CA PRO A 173 -19.74 1.55 -3.15
C PRO A 173 -20.07 1.01 -4.56
N GLY A 174 -20.15 -0.32 -4.68
CA GLY A 174 -20.67 -0.99 -5.89
C GLY A 174 -19.61 -1.40 -6.92
N GLY A 175 -18.36 -0.93 -6.81
CA GLY A 175 -17.29 -1.30 -7.75
C GLY A 175 -17.05 -2.81 -7.89
N GLY A 176 -17.23 -3.57 -6.81
CA GLY A 176 -17.13 -5.04 -6.82
C GLY A 176 -18.31 -5.73 -7.50
N LEU A 177 -19.51 -5.16 -7.45
CA LEU A 177 -20.68 -5.67 -8.18
C LEU A 177 -20.47 -5.48 -9.68
N ILE A 178 -20.08 -4.28 -10.10
CA ILE A 178 -19.81 -3.96 -11.51
C ILE A 178 -18.71 -4.88 -12.06
N ALA A 179 -17.61 -5.07 -11.33
CA ALA A 179 -16.53 -5.96 -11.74
C ALA A 179 -17.03 -7.39 -12.01
N ARG A 180 -17.87 -7.93 -11.12
CA ARG A 180 -18.45 -9.28 -11.27
C ARG A 180 -19.38 -9.36 -12.47
N THR A 181 -20.27 -8.39 -12.64
CA THR A 181 -21.21 -8.33 -13.77
C THR A 181 -20.49 -8.27 -15.12
N LEU A 182 -19.37 -7.54 -15.20
CA LEU A 182 -18.55 -7.45 -16.41
C LEU A 182 -17.55 -8.62 -16.59
N GLY A 183 -17.50 -9.57 -15.66
CA GLY A 183 -16.60 -10.73 -15.74
C GLY A 183 -15.11 -10.39 -15.58
N LEU A 184 -14.78 -9.21 -15.04
CA LEU A 184 -13.38 -8.75 -14.87
C LEU A 184 -12.52 -9.62 -13.95
N PRO A 185 -13.04 -10.26 -12.88
CA PRO A 185 -12.21 -11.10 -12.02
C PRO A 185 -11.54 -12.25 -12.78
N LYS A 186 -12.24 -12.85 -13.75
CA LYS A 186 -11.72 -13.97 -14.55
C LYS A 186 -10.76 -13.51 -15.64
N ARG A 187 -11.00 -12.34 -16.24
CA ARG A 187 -10.23 -11.84 -17.40
C ARG A 187 -8.99 -11.06 -17.00
N LEU A 188 -9.10 -10.20 -15.99
CA LEU A 188 -8.07 -9.20 -15.63
C LEU A 188 -7.59 -9.34 -14.18
N ARG A 189 -8.06 -10.34 -13.42
CA ARG A 189 -7.80 -10.48 -11.97
C ARG A 189 -8.18 -9.23 -11.16
N ALA A 190 -9.12 -8.44 -11.68
CA ALA A 190 -9.68 -7.26 -11.04
C ALA A 190 -11.03 -7.62 -10.40
N HIS A 191 -11.06 -7.60 -9.08
CA HIS A 191 -12.23 -7.91 -8.24
C HIS A 191 -13.07 -6.68 -7.92
N THR A 192 -12.54 -5.48 -8.08
CA THR A 192 -13.27 -4.22 -7.87
C THR A 192 -12.84 -3.15 -8.87
N ILE A 193 -13.81 -2.43 -9.44
CA ILE A 193 -13.54 -1.23 -10.23
C ILE A 193 -13.48 -0.03 -9.27
N PRO A 194 -12.44 0.81 -9.35
CA PRO A 194 -12.40 2.03 -8.58
C PRO A 194 -13.49 3.01 -9.04
N LEU A 195 -14.27 3.52 -8.09
CA LEU A 195 -15.32 4.52 -8.34
C LEU A 195 -15.08 5.76 -7.48
N PRO A 196 -14.02 6.55 -7.73
CA PRO A 196 -13.79 7.76 -6.95
C PRO A 196 -14.94 8.76 -7.19
N LEU A 197 -15.55 9.24 -6.10
CA LEU A 197 -16.65 10.21 -6.14
C LEU A 197 -16.25 11.49 -6.89
N GLY A 198 -14.98 11.89 -6.82
CA GLY A 198 -14.45 13.03 -7.57
C GLY A 198 -14.63 12.88 -9.09
N TRP A 199 -14.48 11.66 -9.64
CA TRP A 199 -14.65 11.46 -11.09
C TRP A 199 -16.12 11.47 -11.49
N LEU A 200 -17.01 10.98 -10.63
CA LEU A 200 -18.45 11.12 -10.84
C LEU A 200 -18.88 12.59 -10.80
N ALA A 201 -18.29 13.37 -9.89
CA ALA A 201 -18.51 14.83 -9.82
C ALA A 201 -18.01 15.53 -11.10
N ILE A 202 -16.89 15.12 -11.68
CA ILE A 202 -16.40 15.65 -12.97
C ILE A 202 -17.42 15.43 -14.08
N VAL A 203 -17.94 14.20 -14.21
CA VAL A 203 -18.98 13.90 -15.23
C VAL A 203 -20.23 14.76 -15.02
N GLY A 204 -20.67 14.90 -13.76
CA GLY A 204 -21.78 15.78 -13.40
C GLY A 204 -21.53 17.25 -13.75
N ALA A 205 -20.32 17.77 -13.46
CA ALA A 205 -19.94 19.15 -13.76
C ALA A 205 -19.92 19.42 -15.27
N ILE A 206 -19.42 18.49 -16.08
CA ILE A 206 -19.45 18.59 -17.55
C ILE A 206 -20.89 18.61 -18.06
N ALA A 207 -21.75 17.74 -17.53
CA ALA A 207 -23.17 17.72 -17.90
C ALA A 207 -23.87 19.04 -17.53
N MET A 208 -23.63 19.57 -16.32
CA MET A 208 -24.17 20.87 -15.87
C MET A 208 -23.67 22.04 -16.74
N PHE A 209 -22.42 22.00 -17.18
CA PHE A 209 -21.88 22.99 -18.12
C PHE A 209 -22.55 22.92 -19.49
N ALA A 210 -22.79 21.72 -20.01
CA ALA A 210 -23.48 21.52 -21.28
C ALA A 210 -24.92 22.07 -21.29
N ILE A 211 -25.57 22.13 -20.12
CA ILE A 211 -26.91 22.73 -19.94
C ILE A 211 -26.87 24.12 -19.30
N HIS A 212 -25.70 24.79 -19.30
CA HIS A 212 -25.49 26.15 -18.81
C HIS A 212 -25.83 26.40 -17.32
N LEU A 213 -25.85 25.36 -16.49
CA LEU A 213 -26.05 25.47 -15.03
C LEU A 213 -24.74 25.69 -14.26
N LEU A 214 -23.59 25.41 -14.88
CA LEU A 214 -22.27 25.61 -14.28
C LEU A 214 -21.38 26.33 -15.29
N PRO A 215 -20.71 27.44 -14.94
CA PRO A 215 -19.76 28.08 -15.85
C PRO A 215 -18.47 27.26 -15.97
N TRP A 216 -17.68 27.52 -17.03
CA TRP A 216 -16.46 26.74 -17.33
C TRP A 216 -15.45 26.71 -16.17
N TRP A 217 -15.32 27.80 -15.41
CA TRP A 217 -14.43 27.86 -14.24
C TRP A 217 -14.92 26.96 -13.08
N GLY A 218 -16.23 26.76 -12.97
CA GLY A 218 -16.83 25.82 -12.02
C GLY A 218 -16.49 24.38 -12.41
N VAL A 219 -16.54 24.05 -13.70
CA VAL A 219 -16.06 22.75 -14.21
C VAL A 219 -14.59 22.55 -13.87
N MET A 220 -13.73 23.53 -14.14
CA MET A 220 -12.30 23.42 -13.84
C MET A 220 -12.02 23.21 -12.36
N THR A 221 -12.79 23.86 -11.48
CA THR A 221 -12.69 23.67 -10.03
C THR A 221 -12.98 22.22 -9.64
N VAL A 222 -14.05 21.63 -10.19
CA VAL A 222 -14.41 20.22 -9.92
C VAL A 222 -13.39 19.26 -10.54
N VAL A 223 -12.86 19.56 -11.73
CA VAL A 223 -11.80 18.76 -12.37
C VAL A 223 -10.54 18.73 -11.51
N VAL A 224 -10.06 19.88 -11.05
CA VAL A 224 -8.89 19.95 -10.17
C VAL A 224 -9.15 19.19 -8.87
N ALA A 225 -10.30 19.41 -8.22
CA ALA A 225 -10.66 18.71 -6.99
C ALA A 225 -10.84 17.20 -7.17
N GLY A 226 -11.27 16.75 -8.36
CA GLY A 226 -11.46 15.35 -8.70
C GLY A 226 -10.22 14.65 -9.25
N LEU A 227 -9.13 15.36 -9.52
CA LEU A 227 -7.85 14.81 -10.01
C LEU A 227 -6.69 14.94 -9.01
N VAL A 228 -6.84 15.77 -7.98
CA VAL A 228 -5.85 15.92 -6.90
C VAL A 228 -6.31 15.15 -5.67
N PRO A 229 -5.46 14.30 -5.05
CA PRO A 229 -5.82 13.61 -3.81
C PRO A 229 -6.10 14.61 -2.69
N ASN A 230 -7.10 14.33 -1.86
CA ASN A 230 -7.48 15.23 -0.76
C ASN A 230 -6.34 15.44 0.25
N PRO A 231 -6.20 16.64 0.83
CA PRO A 231 -5.23 16.92 1.89
C PRO A 231 -5.68 16.31 3.21
N VAL A 232 -5.12 15.17 3.59
CA VAL A 232 -5.53 14.39 4.77
C VAL A 232 -4.33 14.03 5.62
N GLN A 233 -4.49 13.83 6.92
CA GLN A 233 -3.39 13.26 7.71
C GLN A 233 -3.32 11.75 7.47
N ILE A 234 -2.16 11.25 7.03
CA ILE A 234 -1.88 9.82 6.91
C ILE A 234 -0.96 9.40 8.06
N THR A 235 -1.34 8.33 8.78
CA THR A 235 -0.54 7.80 9.89
C THR A 235 -0.29 6.32 9.65
N SER A 236 0.99 5.92 9.69
CA SER A 236 1.42 4.52 9.60
C SER A 236 2.15 4.09 10.86
N GLU A 237 1.96 2.84 11.27
CA GLU A 237 2.71 2.17 12.33
C GLU A 237 3.26 0.85 11.79
N VAL A 238 4.58 0.68 11.87
CA VAL A 238 5.23 -0.62 11.69
C VAL A 238 5.10 -1.38 13.02
N LEU A 239 4.49 -2.55 12.97
CA LEU A 239 4.28 -3.42 14.13
C LEU A 239 5.50 -4.32 14.38
N PRO A 240 5.62 -4.91 15.59
CA PRO A 240 6.68 -5.87 15.87
C PRO A 240 6.75 -6.99 14.82
N PRO A 241 7.96 -7.42 14.43
CA PRO A 241 8.14 -8.50 13.48
C PRO A 241 7.54 -9.80 14.01
N ILE A 242 6.87 -10.53 13.13
CA ILE A 242 6.29 -11.84 13.42
C ILE A 242 7.14 -12.89 12.71
N ASP A 243 7.80 -13.74 13.48
CA ASP A 243 8.44 -14.95 12.95
C ASP A 243 7.38 -16.03 12.72
N LEU A 244 6.95 -16.15 11.45
CA LEU A 244 5.93 -17.11 11.08
C LEU A 244 6.40 -18.56 11.17
N ARG A 245 7.70 -18.83 10.98
CA ARG A 245 8.23 -20.20 11.11
C ARG A 245 8.19 -20.65 12.55
N ALA A 246 8.64 -19.80 13.48
CA ALA A 246 8.53 -20.07 14.91
C ALA A 246 7.07 -20.20 15.35
N ALA A 247 6.21 -19.26 14.95
CA ALA A 247 4.80 -19.24 15.33
C ALA A 247 4.01 -20.46 14.83
N THR A 248 4.42 -21.07 13.71
CA THR A 248 3.72 -22.22 13.09
C THR A 248 4.46 -23.55 13.25
N ALA A 249 5.56 -23.59 14.00
CA ALA A 249 6.40 -24.79 14.16
C ALA A 249 5.64 -25.99 14.76
N HIS A 250 4.65 -25.71 15.61
CA HIS A 250 3.82 -26.72 16.27
C HIS A 250 2.74 -27.34 15.37
N LEU A 251 2.51 -26.78 14.18
CA LEU A 251 1.45 -27.22 13.27
C LEU A 251 1.99 -28.22 12.24
N ALA A 252 1.22 -29.28 12.00
CA ALA A 252 1.48 -30.21 10.91
C ALA A 252 0.74 -29.76 9.63
N GLY A 253 1.45 -29.81 8.49
CA GLY A 253 0.88 -29.55 7.16
C GLY A 253 0.86 -28.07 6.75
N ASP A 254 1.18 -27.83 5.48
CA ASP A 254 1.40 -26.47 4.96
C ASP A 254 0.13 -25.60 4.98
N THR A 255 -1.04 -26.18 4.72
CA THR A 255 -2.31 -25.43 4.73
C THR A 255 -2.62 -24.87 6.12
N ALA A 256 -2.43 -25.67 7.17
CA ALA A 256 -2.67 -25.23 8.55
C ALA A 256 -1.69 -24.12 8.95
N LYS A 257 -0.41 -24.27 8.58
CA LYS A 257 0.61 -23.23 8.80
C LYS A 257 0.24 -21.93 8.11
N VAL A 258 -0.17 -21.99 6.84
CA VAL A 258 -0.52 -20.80 6.04
C VAL A 258 -1.74 -20.07 6.61
N GLU A 259 -2.80 -20.79 6.99
CA GLU A 259 -3.99 -20.14 7.56
C GLU A 259 -3.72 -19.55 8.96
N HIS A 260 -2.97 -20.26 9.80
CA HIS A 260 -2.60 -19.73 11.12
C HIS A 260 -1.71 -18.48 11.00
N ALA A 261 -0.67 -18.54 10.17
CA ALA A 261 0.20 -17.40 9.93
C ALA A 261 -0.55 -16.22 9.29
N HIS A 262 -1.51 -16.48 8.39
CA HIS A 262 -2.39 -15.44 7.88
C HIS A 262 -3.21 -14.78 8.99
N ALA A 263 -3.85 -15.58 9.85
CA ALA A 263 -4.67 -15.09 10.95
C ALA A 263 -3.87 -14.20 11.92
N LEU A 264 -2.62 -14.57 12.22
CA LEU A 264 -1.73 -13.77 13.05
C LEU A 264 -1.43 -12.39 12.43
N VAL A 265 -0.99 -12.36 11.16
CA VAL A 265 -0.65 -11.11 10.48
C VAL A 265 -1.89 -10.24 10.29
N TYR A 266 -3.00 -10.85 9.85
CA TYR A 266 -4.26 -10.14 9.63
C TYR A 266 -4.83 -9.59 10.94
N GLY A 267 -4.83 -10.38 12.01
CA GLY A 267 -5.29 -9.96 13.34
C GLY A 267 -4.48 -8.78 13.86
N ALA A 268 -3.15 -8.87 13.83
CA ALA A 268 -2.27 -7.79 14.24
C ALA A 268 -2.54 -6.47 13.49
N LEU A 269 -2.75 -6.55 12.17
CA LEU A 269 -3.10 -5.39 11.34
C LEU A 269 -4.50 -4.85 11.64
N ALA A 270 -5.50 -5.73 11.75
CA ALA A 270 -6.88 -5.34 12.02
C ALA A 270 -7.00 -4.63 13.37
N ASP A 271 -6.37 -5.19 14.41
CA ASP A 271 -6.34 -4.60 15.75
C ASP A 271 -5.61 -3.25 15.75
N ALA A 272 -4.54 -3.12 14.97
CA ALA A 272 -3.82 -1.87 14.82
C ALA A 272 -4.63 -0.79 14.12
N VAL A 273 -5.23 -1.11 12.98
CA VAL A 273 -6.09 -0.16 12.26
C VAL A 273 -7.29 0.25 13.13
N ALA A 274 -7.85 -0.67 13.92
CA ALA A 274 -8.96 -0.39 14.82
C ALA A 274 -8.58 0.58 15.95
N ARG A 275 -7.43 0.37 16.61
CA ARG A 275 -6.98 1.20 17.75
C ARG A 275 -6.39 2.56 17.35
N MET A 276 -5.93 2.73 16.11
CA MET A 276 -5.33 3.99 15.67
C MET A 276 -6.40 5.10 15.52
N GLU A 277 -6.13 6.28 16.07
CA GLU A 277 -7.03 7.44 16.00
C GLU A 277 -6.47 8.56 15.11
N HIS A 278 -7.36 9.32 14.46
CA HIS A 278 -6.97 10.50 13.70
C HIS A 278 -6.70 11.66 14.65
N GLY A 279 -5.60 12.40 14.44
CA GLY A 279 -5.38 13.71 15.07
C GLY A 279 -4.90 13.71 16.53
N ARG A 280 -4.87 12.58 17.25
CA ARG A 280 -4.17 12.55 18.54
C ARG A 280 -2.65 12.53 18.31
N PRO A 281 -1.86 13.42 18.96
CA PRO A 281 -0.44 13.16 19.17
C PRO A 281 -0.32 11.76 19.77
N PHE A 282 0.67 10.98 19.34
CA PHE A 282 0.96 9.73 20.00
C PHE A 282 1.21 10.04 21.48
N SER A 283 0.35 9.55 22.37
CA SER A 283 0.65 9.54 23.80
C SER A 283 1.93 8.71 23.93
N GLY A 284 3.03 9.37 24.32
CA GLY A 284 4.29 8.69 24.55
C GLY A 284 4.04 7.49 25.46
N GLY A 285 4.41 6.30 24.99
CA GLY A 285 4.47 5.14 25.86
C GLY A 285 5.41 5.50 27.00
N GLU A 286 4.93 5.33 28.22
CA GLU A 286 5.71 5.45 29.44
C GLU A 286 6.99 4.65 29.27
N ALA A 287 8.12 5.34 29.29
CA ALA A 287 9.37 4.74 29.71
C ALA A 287 9.22 4.47 31.21
N THR A 288 8.68 3.31 31.56
CA THR A 288 8.87 2.76 32.91
C THR A 288 10.28 2.18 32.93
N GLY A 289 11.15 2.84 33.71
CA GLY A 289 12.48 2.34 34.06
C GLY A 289 12.43 1.21 35.07
#